data_AF-L1JCS5-F1
#
_entry.id   AF-L1JCS5-F1
#
_cell.length_a   1.000
_cell.length_b   1.000
_cell.length_c   1.000
_cell.angle_alpha   90.00
_cell.angle_beta   90.00
_cell.angle_gamma   90.00
#
_symmetry.space_group_name_H-M   'P 1'
#
loop_
_entity.id
_entity.type
_entity.pdbx_description
1 polymer ?
#
loop_
_entity_poly.entity_id
_entity_poly.type
_entity_poly.pdbx_seq_one_letter_code
_entity_poly.pdbx_strand_id
1 'polypeptide(L)'
;PEVAGGGDWTAAGDIWRVGCIALHLVLGHDYDLAGVGSQLPMLPTGVSFDFVDFLMDCMSPDPEERLSAEELLEHAYLMDEVD
;
A
#
# COMPACT_ATOMS: atom_id res chain seq x y z
N PRO A 1 4.05 5.37 -8.52
CA PRO A 1 4.13 5.15 -9.99
C PRO A 1 4.46 6.42 -10.76
N GLU A 2 3.88 7.55 -10.34
CA GLU A 2 4.05 8.91 -10.84
C GLU A 2 5.53 9.31 -11.04
N VAL A 3 6.40 9.10 -10.04
CA VAL A 3 7.83 9.44 -10.14
C VAL A 3 8.54 8.64 -11.23
N ALA A 4 8.20 7.35 -11.38
CA ALA A 4 8.74 6.53 -12.47
C ALA A 4 8.25 7.00 -13.84
N GLY A 5 7.08 7.63 -13.90
CA GLY A 5 6.54 8.31 -15.07
C GLY A 5 7.05 9.74 -15.28
N GLY A 6 7.99 10.22 -14.46
CA GLY A 6 8.56 11.56 -14.54
C GLY A 6 7.79 12.65 -13.77
N GLY A 7 6.85 12.25 -12.91
CA GLY A 7 6.16 13.15 -11.99
C GLY A 7 6.99 13.54 -10.75
N ASP A 8 6.46 14.47 -9.96
CA ASP A 8 7.12 14.97 -8.75
C ASP A 8 7.00 14.01 -7.56
N TRP A 9 7.90 14.18 -6.59
CA TRP A 9 7.79 13.54 -5.28
C TRP A 9 6.73 14.25 -4.44
N THR A 10 5.75 13.50 -3.94
CA THR A 10 4.60 14.02 -3.20
C THR A 10 4.33 13.17 -1.96
N ALA A 11 3.52 13.70 -1.03
CA ALA A 11 3.05 12.93 0.12
C ALA A 11 2.28 11.66 -0.31
N ALA A 12 1.49 11.73 -1.37
CA ALA A 12 0.82 10.55 -1.94
C ALA A 12 1.84 9.51 -2.45
N GLY A 13 2.98 9.95 -2.97
CA GLY A 13 4.10 9.08 -3.34
C GLY A 13 4.73 8.37 -2.13
N ASP A 14 4.80 9.04 -0.98
CA ASP A 14 5.23 8.40 0.27
C ASP A 14 4.21 7.35 0.74
N ILE A 15 2.90 7.60 0.58
CA ILE A 15 1.85 6.61 0.88
C ILE A 15 2.01 5.35 0.02
N TRP A 16 2.31 5.50 -1.27
CA TRP A 16 2.63 4.34 -2.13
C TRP A 16 3.78 3.51 -1.55
N ARG A 17 4.82 4.17 -1.01
CA ARG A 17 5.96 3.49 -0.38
C ARG A 17 5.59 2.79 0.92
N VAL A 18 4.64 3.32 1.70
CA VAL A 18 4.08 2.62 2.86
C VAL A 18 3.41 1.31 2.44
N GLY A 19 2.59 1.34 1.38
CA GLY A 19 1.99 0.14 0.80
C GLY A 19 3.05 -0.87 0.33
N CYS A 20 4.11 -0.41 -0.34
CA CYS A 20 5.25 -1.25 -0.71
C CYS A 20 5.89 -1.95 0.51
N ILE A 21 6.16 -1.20 1.59
CA ILE A 21 6.77 -1.73 2.81
C ILE A 21 5.85 -2.78 3.46
N ALA A 22 4.57 -2.48 3.62
CA ALA A 22 3.58 -3.40 4.17
C ALA A 22 3.53 -4.71 3.37
N LEU A 23 3.53 -4.60 2.03
CA LEU A 23 3.57 -5.75 1.14
C LEU A 23 4.87 -6.56 1.25
N HIS A 24 6.03 -5.90 1.37
CA HIS A 24 7.31 -6.60 1.60
C HIS A 24 7.32 -7.34 2.95
N LEU A 25 6.76 -6.73 3.99
CA LEU A 25 6.68 -7.34 5.33
C LEU A 25 5.84 -8.62 5.32
N VAL A 26 4.70 -8.62 4.63
CA VAL A 26 3.83 -9.81 4.58
C VAL A 26 4.41 -10.92 3.68
N LEU A 27 5.10 -10.55 2.60
CA LEU A 27 5.70 -11.52 1.68
C LEU A 27 7.00 -12.12 2.22
N GLY A 28 7.70 -11.42 3.11
CA GLY A 28 8.91 -11.89 3.77
C GLY A 28 10.14 -11.98 2.84
N HIS A 29 10.07 -11.41 1.64
CA HIS A 29 11.18 -11.34 0.69
C HIS A 29 11.11 -10.06 -0.13
N ASP A 30 12.26 -9.67 -0.70
CA ASP A 30 12.31 -8.56 -1.64
C ASP A 30 11.54 -8.94 -2.92
N TYR A 31 10.60 -8.08 -3.31
CA TYR A 31 9.81 -8.24 -4.52
C TYR A 31 10.03 -7.02 -5.39
N ASP A 32 10.18 -7.23 -6.71
CA ASP A 32 10.26 -6.11 -7.65
C ASP A 32 8.89 -5.45 -7.78
N LEU A 33 8.68 -4.41 -6.98
CA LEU A 33 7.44 -3.65 -6.95
C LEU A 33 7.36 -2.62 -8.09
N ALA A 34 8.33 -2.56 -9.01
CA ALA A 34 8.25 -1.70 -10.19
C ALA A 34 7.01 -2.01 -11.06
N GLY A 35 6.47 -3.23 -10.96
CA GLY A 35 5.27 -3.69 -11.66
C GLY A 35 3.96 -3.74 -10.85
N VAL A 36 3.99 -3.45 -9.54
CA VAL A 36 2.77 -3.56 -8.68
C VAL A 36 1.76 -2.42 -8.92
N GLY A 37 2.01 -1.59 -9.93
CA GLY A 37 1.15 -0.51 -10.43
C GLY A 37 -0.35 -0.82 -10.41
N SER A 38 -0.78 -1.88 -11.10
CA SER A 38 -2.22 -2.14 -11.35
C SER A 38 -2.79 -3.36 -10.64
N GLN A 39 -1.93 -4.24 -10.09
CA GLN A 39 -2.36 -5.47 -9.45
C GLN A 39 -1.39 -5.85 -8.34
N LEU A 40 -1.94 -6.16 -7.16
CA LEU A 40 -1.19 -6.75 -6.06
C LEU A 40 -0.69 -8.14 -6.46
N PRO A 41 0.50 -8.58 -5.99
CA PRO A 41 0.97 -9.93 -6.20
C PRO A 41 0.08 -10.93 -5.42
N MET A 42 0.29 -12.23 -5.66
CA MET A 42 -0.39 -13.26 -4.87
C MET A 42 0.04 -13.13 -3.40
N LEU A 43 -0.94 -12.82 -2.54
CA LEU A 43 -0.70 -12.72 -1.11
C LEU A 43 -0.70 -14.10 -0.44
N PRO A 44 0.04 -14.28 0.67
CA PRO A 44 0.01 -15.51 1.45
C PRO A 44 -1.40 -15.81 1.97
N THR A 45 -1.70 -17.09 2.21
CA THR A 45 -2.96 -17.47 2.86
C THR A 45 -3.01 -16.92 4.29
N GLY A 46 -4.17 -16.41 4.70
CA GLY A 46 -4.38 -15.92 6.07
C GLY A 46 -4.18 -14.43 6.27
N VAL A 47 -3.85 -13.67 5.20
CA VAL A 47 -3.98 -12.20 5.23
C VAL A 47 -5.44 -11.80 5.43
N SER A 48 -5.68 -10.81 6.28
CA SER A 48 -7.03 -10.28 6.54
C SER A 48 -7.54 -9.49 5.34
N PHE A 49 -8.87 -9.39 5.21
CA PHE A 49 -9.47 -8.52 4.19
C PHE A 49 -9.11 -7.06 4.43
N ASP A 50 -9.07 -6.61 5.69
CA ASP A 50 -8.69 -5.23 6.03
C ASP A 50 -7.26 -4.91 5.61
N PHE A 51 -6.34 -5.87 5.66
CA PHE A 51 -4.99 -5.65 5.15
C PHE A 51 -4.97 -5.45 3.63
N VAL A 52 -5.78 -6.21 2.89
CA VAL A 52 -5.90 -6.05 1.44
C VAL A 52 -6.52 -4.69 1.11
N ASP A 53 -7.54 -4.27 1.87
CA ASP A 53 -8.18 -2.96 1.74
C ASP A 53 -7.17 -1.82 1.97
N PHE A 54 -6.41 -1.91 3.06
CA PHE A 54 -5.32 -0.97 3.38
C PHE A 54 -4.28 -0.87 2.25
N LEU A 55 -3.90 -2.01 1.65
CA LEU A 55 -2.98 -2.02 0.51
C LEU A 55 -3.60 -1.35 -0.73
N MET A 56 -4.90 -1.56 -0.99
CA MET A 56 -5.59 -0.92 -2.12
C MET A 56 -5.63 0.61 -1.94
N ASP A 57 -5.93 1.09 -0.74
CA ASP A 57 -5.94 2.53 -0.41
C ASP A 57 -4.53 3.17 -0.46
N CYS A 58 -3.49 2.41 -0.12
CA CYS A 58 -2.11 2.90 -0.25
C CYS A 58 -1.61 2.90 -1.70
N MET A 59 -2.05 1.92 -2.50
CA MET A 59 -1.45 1.58 -3.79
C MET A 59 -2.39 1.82 -4.98
N SER A 60 -3.30 2.81 -4.90
CA SER A 60 -4.02 3.26 -6.09
C SER A 60 -3.04 3.86 -7.13
N PRO A 61 -3.18 3.50 -8.42
CA PRO A 61 -2.41 4.13 -9.50
C PRO A 61 -2.56 5.66 -9.51
N ASP A 62 -3.77 6.15 -9.22
CA ASP A 62 -4.05 7.57 -9.12
C ASP A 62 -3.65 8.08 -7.71
N PRO A 63 -2.69 9.02 -7.60
CA PRO A 63 -2.28 9.57 -6.31
C PRO A 63 -3.40 10.33 -5.59
N GLU A 64 -4.43 10.83 -6.28
CA GLU A 64 -5.56 11.54 -5.65
C GLU A 64 -6.57 10.58 -5.01
N GLU A 65 -6.56 9.30 -5.39
CA GLU A 65 -7.41 8.26 -4.79
C GLU A 65 -6.76 7.60 -3.56
N ARG A 66 -5.50 7.93 -3.25
CA ARG A 66 -4.82 7.38 -2.08
C ARG A 66 -5.24 8.12 -0.83
N LEU A 67 -5.52 7.38 0.23
CA LEU A 67 -5.76 7.97 1.54
C LEU A 67 -4.48 8.66 2.06
N SER A 68 -4.67 9.75 2.80
CA SER A 68 -3.58 10.41 3.50
C SER A 68 -3.06 9.57 4.67
N ALA A 69 -1.89 9.93 5.20
CA ALA A 69 -1.34 9.26 6.38
C ALA A 69 -2.26 9.38 7.60
N GLU A 70 -2.96 10.51 7.75
CA GLU A 70 -3.90 10.74 8.84
C GLU A 70 -5.13 9.82 8.72
N GLU A 71 -5.70 9.71 7.51
CA GLU A 71 -6.82 8.80 7.24
C GLU A 71 -6.44 7.32 7.40
N LEU A 72 -5.25 6.94 6.94
CA LEU A 72 -4.75 5.56 7.07
C LEU A 72 -4.55 5.14 8.52
N LEU A 73 -4.21 6.06 9.43
CA LEU A 73 -4.11 5.76 10.86
C LEU A 73 -5.46 5.38 11.48
N GLU A 74 -6.57 5.77 10.86
CA GLU A 74 -7.92 5.40 11.27
C GLU A 74 -8.45 4.15 10.54
N HIS A 75 -7.67 3.58 9.62
CA HIS A 75 -8.06 2.42 8.84
C HIS A 75 -8.21 1.17 9.71
N ALA A 76 -9.24 0.36 9.45
CA ALA A 76 -9.58 -0.83 10.24
C ALA A 76 -8.38 -1.76 10.48
N TYR A 77 -7.55 -1.99 9.45
CA TYR A 77 -6.31 -2.76 9.57
C TYR A 77 -5.35 -2.31 10.70
N LEU A 78 -5.22 -1.01 10.95
CA LEU A 78 -4.34 -0.47 11.99
C LEU A 78 -5.05 -0.27 13.33
N MET A 79 -6.38 -0.12 13.29
CA MET A 79 -7.22 0.09 14.46
C MET A 79 -7.70 -1.20 15.11
N ASP A 80 -7.60 -2.34 14.43
CA ASP A 80 -7.96 -3.64 15.00
C ASP A 80 -7.01 -3.96 16.17
N GLU A 81 -7.54 -3.89 17.39
CA GLU A 81 -6.76 -4.21 18.58
C GLU A 81 -6.42 -5.70 18.57
N VAL A 82 -5.14 -6.02 18.74
CA VAL A 82 -4.71 -7.39 19.06
C VAL A 82 -5.18 -7.68 20.48
N ASP A 83 -6.32 -8.35 20.63
CA ASP A 83 -6.76 -8.97 21.89
C ASP A 83 -5.71 -9.96 22.44
#